data_AF-A0A8J3EU05-F1
#
_entry.id   AF-A0A8J3EU05-F1
#
_cell.length_a   1.000
_cell.length_b   1.000
_cell.length_c   1.000
_cell.angle_alpha   90.00
_cell.angle_beta   90.00
_cell.angle_gamma   90.00
#
_symmetry.space_group_name_H-M   'P 1'
#
loop_
_entity.id
_entity.type
_entity.pdbx_description
1 polymer ?
#
loop_
_entity_poly.entity_id
_entity_poly.type
_entity_poly.pdbx_seq_one_letter_code
_entity_poly.pdbx_strand_id
1 'polypeptide(L)'
;MRVIAETSKVVFVIFVSLLSTAAAQIDGQTVEMYTDRWEPYVRGEGDRLGLVNRNVDMVMSYAGYDADYSYMDFTLARMIVRRCGEEGIEDCPVPLAFPYYRNADRDDEVLFSAPIFEVTNVLFHNRRNPNAISSVQVQAEPECGQDYDGSSFAGQRVGLIKGFLYGPNINCLLSVIIGPDPDNPPEDSIVDVSFFQSEVDALDALIRGQIDYFPMAQPAGNALLESDYPDRRELIGTVEGTQSRRSVHVIAPRTTKGQEMIDAFNESLCSLSGSEAISEDCGESQASRDSASDILLMTDEALTTTFAQREDIAEIVPVDGYPIIIGITCLPETADCTGERFALSEGTRAIILEWSDTMMDAQRNDRLYKTVMDTSRVVILNGPHAGKELWIKNMHIKIVK
;
A
#
# COMPACT_ATOMS: atom_id res chain seq x y z
N MET A 1 57.53 -85.68 14.61
CA MET A 1 58.58 -84.66 14.79
C MET A 1 58.44 -83.67 13.63
N ARG A 2 57.98 -82.43 13.90
CA ARG A 2 57.99 -81.24 13.00
C ARG A 2 57.13 -81.32 11.73
N VAL A 3 56.52 -80.27 11.14
CA VAL A 3 56.35 -78.82 11.42
C VAL A 3 55.23 -78.33 10.47
N ILE A 4 54.36 -77.48 11.02
CA ILE A 4 53.54 -76.36 10.48
C ILE A 4 53.78 -75.93 9.01
N ALA A 5 52.70 -75.66 8.26
CA ALA A 5 52.57 -74.46 7.40
C ALA A 5 51.12 -74.27 6.92
N GLU A 6 50.46 -73.29 7.54
CA GLU A 6 49.20 -72.67 7.12
C GLU A 6 49.40 -71.82 5.86
N THR A 7 48.38 -71.72 5.02
CA THR A 7 48.11 -70.48 4.26
C THR A 7 46.61 -70.39 3.95
N SER A 8 45.87 -69.78 4.87
CA SER A 8 44.48 -69.37 4.65
C SER A 8 44.47 -68.06 3.87
N LYS A 9 43.99 -68.10 2.62
CA LYS A 9 43.69 -66.91 1.82
C LYS A 9 42.45 -66.24 2.39
N VAL A 10 42.64 -65.19 3.18
CA VAL A 10 41.58 -64.26 3.57
C VAL A 10 41.20 -63.44 2.33
N VAL A 11 40.07 -63.78 1.71
CA VAL A 11 39.45 -62.98 0.66
C VAL A 11 38.69 -61.86 1.35
N PHE A 12 39.33 -60.69 1.41
CA PHE A 12 38.72 -59.46 1.91
C PHE A 12 37.83 -58.89 0.79
N VAL A 13 36.54 -59.26 0.79
CA VAL A 13 35.53 -58.61 -0.05
C VAL A 13 35.28 -57.24 0.54
N ILE A 14 35.95 -56.22 0.00
CA ILE A 14 35.62 -54.82 0.27
C ILE A 14 34.25 -54.59 -0.39
N PHE A 15 33.19 -54.66 0.42
CA PHE A 15 31.88 -54.13 0.10
C PHE A 15 32.04 -52.59 0.07
N VAL A 16 32.53 -52.06 -1.06
CA VAL A 16 32.38 -50.64 -1.38
C VAL A 16 30.90 -50.46 -1.67
N SER A 17 30.12 -50.30 -0.60
CA SER A 17 28.78 -49.74 -0.67
C SER A 17 28.93 -48.37 -1.31
N LEU A 18 28.71 -48.32 -2.62
CA LEU A 18 28.29 -47.11 -3.31
C LEU A 18 27.05 -46.62 -2.58
N LEU A 19 27.27 -45.80 -1.54
CA LEU A 19 26.38 -44.74 -1.16
C LEU A 19 26.34 -43.79 -2.35
N SER A 20 25.71 -44.22 -3.43
CA SER A 20 24.98 -43.35 -4.32
C SER A 20 23.89 -42.74 -3.45
N THR A 21 24.26 -41.75 -2.64
CA THR A 21 23.36 -40.66 -2.33
C THR A 21 22.96 -40.10 -3.68
N ALA A 22 21.94 -40.71 -4.29
CA ALA A 22 21.06 -39.99 -5.16
C ALA A 22 20.61 -38.82 -4.30
N ALA A 23 21.29 -37.69 -4.46
CA ALA A 23 20.64 -36.42 -4.26
C ALA A 23 19.45 -36.52 -5.21
N ALA A 24 18.31 -36.95 -4.67
CA ALA A 24 17.05 -36.72 -5.31
C ALA A 24 17.10 -35.22 -5.56
N GLN A 25 17.30 -34.82 -6.81
CA GLN A 25 16.95 -33.49 -7.22
C GLN A 25 15.50 -33.39 -6.77
N ILE A 26 15.27 -32.60 -5.73
CA ILE A 26 13.96 -32.05 -5.46
C ILE A 26 13.75 -31.16 -6.68
N ASP A 27 13.22 -31.79 -7.74
CA ASP A 27 12.77 -31.08 -8.92
C ASP A 27 11.53 -30.35 -8.40
N GLY A 28 11.74 -29.09 -8.01
CA GLY A 28 10.73 -28.25 -7.43
C GLY A 28 9.51 -28.31 -8.33
N GLN A 29 8.35 -28.65 -7.76
CA GLN A 29 7.14 -28.64 -8.57
C GLN A 29 6.87 -27.19 -8.93
N THR A 30 6.91 -26.87 -10.22
CA THR A 30 6.57 -25.54 -10.69
C THR A 30 5.06 -25.32 -10.54
N VAL A 31 4.69 -24.19 -9.94
CA VAL A 31 3.30 -23.79 -9.73
C VAL A 31 3.06 -22.46 -10.45
N GLU A 32 2.08 -22.46 -11.35
CA GLU A 32 1.66 -21.27 -12.07
C GLU A 32 0.95 -20.30 -11.11
N MET A 33 1.46 -19.07 -11.04
CA MET A 33 0.94 -18.01 -10.17
C MET A 33 0.51 -16.78 -10.98
N TYR A 34 -0.79 -16.49 -10.97
CA TYR A 34 -1.35 -15.31 -11.61
C TYR A 34 -1.34 -14.08 -10.69
N THR A 35 -0.87 -12.96 -11.22
CA THR A 35 -0.86 -11.69 -10.50
C THR A 35 -0.89 -10.52 -11.47
N ASP A 36 -1.06 -9.30 -10.99
CA ASP A 36 -0.94 -8.08 -11.79
C ASP A 36 -0.02 -7.07 -11.09
N ARG A 37 0.42 -6.05 -11.81
CA ARG A 37 1.22 -4.97 -11.26
C ARG A 37 0.40 -4.17 -10.25
N TRP A 38 0.89 -4.10 -9.03
CA TRP A 38 0.30 -3.33 -7.95
C TRP A 38 1.40 -2.82 -7.04
N GLU A 39 2.16 -1.83 -7.53
CA GLU A 39 3.32 -1.34 -6.79
C GLU A 39 2.91 -0.69 -5.47
N PRO A 40 3.74 -0.76 -4.43
CA PRO A 40 5.02 -1.46 -4.33
C PRO A 40 4.89 -2.96 -3.97
N TYR A 41 3.66 -3.46 -3.85
CA TYR A 41 3.34 -4.80 -3.38
C TYR A 41 3.70 -5.88 -4.40
N VAL A 42 3.32 -5.67 -5.65
CA VAL A 42 3.62 -6.53 -6.79
C VAL A 42 4.24 -5.69 -7.89
N ARG A 43 5.43 -6.08 -8.34
CA ARG A 43 6.15 -5.45 -9.45
C ARG A 43 6.08 -6.36 -10.67
N GLY A 44 6.22 -5.78 -11.86
CA GLY A 44 6.06 -6.50 -13.12
C GLY A 44 7.20 -7.47 -13.44
N GLU A 45 7.05 -8.19 -14.56
CA GLU A 45 8.04 -9.13 -15.06
C GLU A 45 9.40 -8.46 -15.30
N GLY A 46 10.48 -9.12 -14.88
CA GLY A 46 11.86 -8.63 -15.05
C GLY A 46 12.34 -7.64 -13.99
N ASP A 47 11.44 -7.13 -13.14
CA ASP A 47 11.82 -6.29 -11.99
C ASP A 47 12.20 -7.12 -10.77
N ARG A 48 12.87 -6.47 -9.80
CA ARG A 48 12.98 -7.04 -8.45
C ARG A 48 11.58 -7.21 -7.86
N LEU A 49 11.29 -8.38 -7.31
CA LEU A 49 10.02 -8.66 -6.63
C LEU A 49 9.68 -7.56 -5.61
N GLY A 50 8.43 -7.08 -5.69
CA GLY A 50 7.77 -6.25 -4.70
C GLY A 50 7.61 -6.97 -3.35
N LEU A 51 6.85 -6.36 -2.45
CA LEU A 51 6.76 -6.87 -1.08
C LEU A 51 5.95 -8.17 -0.99
N VAL A 52 4.78 -8.20 -1.61
CA VAL A 52 3.83 -9.32 -1.51
C VAL A 52 4.30 -10.50 -2.34
N ASN A 53 4.73 -10.29 -3.59
CA ASN A 53 5.25 -11.39 -4.40
C ASN A 53 6.53 -12.00 -3.80
N ARG A 54 7.38 -11.23 -3.12
CA ARG A 54 8.52 -11.79 -2.34
C ARG A 54 8.08 -12.65 -1.16
N ASN A 55 7.04 -12.25 -0.43
CA ASN A 55 6.51 -13.05 0.67
C ASN A 55 5.95 -14.38 0.13
N VAL A 56 5.19 -14.32 -0.97
CA VAL A 56 4.65 -15.50 -1.65
C VAL A 56 5.78 -16.41 -2.14
N ASP A 57 6.79 -15.86 -2.82
CA ASP A 57 7.96 -16.60 -3.32
C ASP A 57 8.69 -17.35 -2.19
N MET A 58 8.88 -16.68 -1.04
CA MET A 58 9.50 -17.27 0.14
C MET A 58 8.69 -18.41 0.72
N VAL A 59 7.36 -18.24 0.86
CA VAL A 59 6.46 -19.28 1.39
C VAL A 59 6.40 -20.48 0.44
N MET A 60 6.28 -20.24 -0.86
CA MET A 60 6.25 -21.30 -1.88
C MET A 60 7.57 -22.07 -1.94
N SER A 61 8.70 -21.37 -1.90
CA SER A 61 10.03 -21.99 -1.85
C SER A 61 10.19 -22.86 -0.60
N TYR A 62 9.68 -22.40 0.55
CA TYR A 62 9.71 -23.19 1.79
C TYR A 62 8.81 -24.43 1.71
N ALA A 63 7.67 -24.32 1.01
CA ALA A 63 6.78 -25.42 0.70
C ALA A 63 7.34 -26.42 -0.34
N GLY A 64 8.51 -26.15 -0.93
CA GLY A 64 9.14 -26.99 -1.94
C GLY A 64 8.63 -26.80 -3.37
N TYR A 65 8.03 -25.64 -3.65
CA TYR A 65 7.51 -25.26 -4.97
C TYR A 65 8.29 -24.09 -5.56
N ASP A 66 8.45 -24.10 -6.88
CA ASP A 66 8.95 -22.95 -7.64
C ASP A 66 7.76 -22.19 -8.23
N ALA A 67 7.60 -20.91 -7.87
CA ALA A 67 6.51 -20.07 -8.38
C ALA A 67 6.85 -19.54 -9.79
N ASP A 68 6.01 -19.84 -10.78
CA ASP A 68 6.12 -19.30 -12.13
C ASP A 68 5.05 -18.21 -12.34
N TYR A 69 5.50 -16.95 -12.36
CA TYR A 69 4.61 -15.79 -12.38
C TYR A 69 4.12 -15.46 -13.78
N SER A 70 2.80 -15.41 -13.93
CA SER A 70 2.13 -14.90 -15.14
C SER A 70 1.35 -13.63 -14.81
N TYR A 71 1.74 -12.53 -15.44
CA TYR A 71 1.16 -11.21 -15.20
C TYR A 71 -0.08 -10.97 -16.05
N MET A 72 -1.24 -10.79 -15.42
CA MET A 72 -2.52 -10.52 -16.06
C MET A 72 -3.48 -9.81 -15.09
N ASP A 73 -4.48 -9.14 -15.66
CA ASP A 73 -5.53 -8.44 -14.90
C ASP A 73 -6.13 -9.30 -13.77
N PHE A 74 -6.29 -8.70 -12.58
CA PHE A 74 -6.80 -9.39 -11.39
C PHE A 74 -8.22 -9.98 -11.59
N THR A 75 -9.06 -9.36 -12.41
CA THR A 75 -10.40 -9.91 -12.71
C THR A 75 -10.28 -11.17 -13.54
N LEU A 76 -9.41 -11.17 -14.55
CA LEU A 76 -9.13 -12.33 -15.39
C LEU A 76 -8.49 -13.47 -14.57
N ALA A 77 -7.48 -13.18 -13.77
CA ALA A 77 -6.82 -14.17 -12.92
C ALA A 77 -7.80 -14.85 -11.96
N ARG A 78 -8.65 -14.10 -11.25
CA ARG A 78 -9.70 -14.66 -10.38
C ARG A 78 -10.70 -15.51 -11.17
N MET A 79 -11.12 -15.05 -12.34
CA MET A 79 -12.05 -15.79 -13.19
C MET A 79 -11.48 -17.15 -13.61
N ILE A 80 -10.19 -17.23 -13.94
CA ILE A 80 -9.52 -18.49 -14.27
C ILE A 80 -9.51 -19.42 -13.06
N VAL A 81 -9.09 -18.92 -11.88
CA VAL A 81 -9.07 -19.70 -10.62
C VAL A 81 -10.46 -20.24 -10.28
N ARG A 82 -11.49 -19.39 -10.33
CA ARG A 82 -12.88 -19.79 -10.07
C ARG A 82 -13.35 -20.87 -11.05
N ARG A 83 -13.12 -20.66 -12.35
CA ARG A 83 -13.55 -21.60 -13.39
C ARG A 83 -12.90 -22.97 -13.22
N CYS A 84 -11.63 -23.03 -12.83
CA CYS A 84 -10.97 -24.30 -12.51
C CYS A 84 -11.59 -25.05 -11.32
N GLY A 85 -12.38 -24.38 -10.48
CA GLY A 85 -13.11 -25.00 -9.37
C GLY A 85 -14.52 -25.49 -9.74
N GLU A 86 -14.99 -25.25 -10.96
CA GLU A 86 -16.31 -25.69 -11.42
C GLU A 86 -16.36 -27.21 -11.61
N GLU A 87 -17.47 -27.83 -11.20
CA GLU A 87 -17.66 -29.28 -11.34
C GLU A 87 -17.50 -29.73 -12.80
N GLY A 88 -16.73 -30.80 -13.02
CA GLY A 88 -16.53 -31.40 -14.34
C GLY A 88 -15.30 -30.91 -15.12
N ILE A 89 -14.46 -30.05 -14.52
CA ILE A 89 -13.15 -29.67 -15.10
C ILE A 89 -12.02 -30.39 -14.34
N GLU A 90 -11.81 -31.66 -14.65
CA GLU A 90 -10.83 -32.53 -13.95
C GLU A 90 -9.37 -32.20 -14.30
N ASP A 91 -9.11 -31.69 -15.51
CA ASP A 91 -7.76 -31.41 -16.04
C ASP A 91 -7.36 -29.93 -15.95
N CYS A 92 -8.00 -29.13 -15.10
CA CYS A 92 -7.53 -27.77 -14.91
C CYS A 92 -6.13 -27.79 -14.27
N PRO A 93 -5.18 -26.96 -14.73
CA PRO A 93 -4.04 -26.63 -13.89
C PRO A 93 -4.56 -26.10 -12.55
N VAL A 94 -3.74 -26.12 -11.50
CA VAL A 94 -4.10 -25.50 -10.21
C VAL A 94 -3.44 -24.14 -10.15
N PRO A 95 -3.95 -23.14 -10.89
CA PRO A 95 -3.36 -21.83 -10.84
C PRO A 95 -3.64 -21.25 -9.47
N LEU A 96 -2.60 -20.68 -8.87
CA LEU A 96 -2.77 -19.81 -7.71
C LEU A 96 -2.87 -18.37 -8.21
N ALA A 97 -3.53 -17.50 -7.45
CA ALA A 97 -3.51 -16.08 -7.76
C ALA A 97 -3.42 -15.21 -6.49
N PHE A 98 -2.80 -14.04 -6.60
CA PHE A 98 -2.65 -13.10 -5.48
C PHE A 98 -2.33 -11.67 -6.00
N PRO A 99 -2.43 -10.63 -5.15
CA PRO A 99 -3.11 -10.58 -3.86
C PRO A 99 -4.63 -10.36 -4.01
N TYR A 100 -5.43 -11.09 -3.23
CA TYR A 100 -6.88 -10.84 -3.16
C TYR A 100 -7.34 -10.54 -1.75
N TYR A 101 -8.21 -9.54 -1.62
CA TYR A 101 -9.03 -9.37 -0.43
C TYR A 101 -10.07 -10.49 -0.34
N ARG A 102 -10.23 -11.03 0.86
CA ARG A 102 -11.29 -11.98 1.21
C ARG A 102 -12.58 -11.24 1.54
N ASN A 103 -13.71 -11.74 1.08
CA ASN A 103 -15.05 -11.27 1.45
C ASN A 103 -16.06 -12.43 1.35
N ALA A 104 -17.27 -12.21 1.86
CA ALA A 104 -18.32 -13.24 1.86
C ALA A 104 -18.64 -13.76 0.45
N ASP A 105 -18.74 -12.86 -0.54
CA ASP A 105 -19.07 -13.26 -1.91
C ASP A 105 -18.01 -14.18 -2.54
N ARG A 106 -16.72 -13.95 -2.23
CA ARG A 106 -15.61 -14.71 -2.80
C ARG A 106 -15.35 -16.02 -2.08
N ASP A 107 -15.74 -16.16 -0.81
CA ASP A 107 -15.54 -17.38 -0.01
C ASP A 107 -16.25 -18.61 -0.61
N ASP A 108 -17.34 -18.36 -1.35
CA ASP A 108 -18.08 -19.38 -2.08
C ASP A 108 -17.48 -19.68 -3.47
N GLU A 109 -16.64 -18.79 -4.02
CA GLU A 109 -16.06 -18.92 -5.36
C GLU A 109 -14.71 -19.63 -5.38
N VAL A 110 -13.85 -19.38 -4.38
CA VAL A 110 -12.44 -19.82 -4.35
C VAL A 110 -12.03 -20.25 -2.94
N LEU A 111 -10.89 -20.95 -2.84
CA LEU A 111 -10.22 -21.19 -1.56
C LEU A 111 -9.26 -20.03 -1.27
N PHE A 112 -9.12 -19.66 0.01
CA PHE A 112 -8.21 -18.61 0.47
C PHE A 112 -7.13 -19.19 1.38
N SER A 113 -5.90 -18.72 1.21
CA SER A 113 -4.83 -18.93 2.19
C SER A 113 -5.09 -18.15 3.48
N ALA A 114 -4.28 -18.41 4.50
CA ALA A 114 -4.07 -17.46 5.58
C ALA A 114 -3.57 -16.10 5.04
N PRO A 115 -3.79 -14.99 5.76
CA PRO A 115 -3.29 -13.66 5.39
C PRO A 115 -1.79 -13.66 5.09
N ILE A 116 -1.39 -13.17 3.92
CA ILE A 116 0.04 -13.05 3.55
C ILE A 116 0.62 -11.67 3.84
N PHE A 117 -0.26 -10.66 3.90
CA PHE A 117 0.11 -9.25 4.06
C PHE A 117 -1.10 -8.42 4.48
N GLU A 118 -0.90 -7.35 5.25
CA GLU A 118 -1.93 -6.36 5.58
C GLU A 118 -1.69 -5.05 4.83
N VAL A 119 -2.73 -4.54 4.21
CA VAL A 119 -2.70 -3.32 3.40
C VAL A 119 -3.57 -2.26 4.07
N THR A 120 -3.04 -1.04 4.20
CA THR A 120 -3.83 0.11 4.65
C THR A 120 -4.40 0.84 3.45
N ASN A 121 -5.72 0.81 3.30
CA ASN A 121 -6.44 1.67 2.37
C ASN A 121 -6.77 3.01 3.02
N VAL A 122 -6.78 4.07 2.22
CA VAL A 122 -7.14 5.43 2.62
C VAL A 122 -7.99 6.08 1.54
N LEU A 123 -8.70 7.14 1.89
CA LEU A 123 -9.35 8.01 0.93
C LEU A 123 -8.38 9.15 0.57
N PHE A 124 -7.91 9.20 -0.68
CA PHE A 124 -7.10 10.30 -1.18
C PHE A 124 -7.97 11.49 -1.60
N HIS A 125 -7.47 12.71 -1.43
CA HIS A 125 -8.10 13.94 -1.90
C HIS A 125 -7.07 14.92 -2.49
N ASN A 126 -7.52 15.84 -3.34
CA ASN A 126 -6.68 16.91 -3.85
C ASN A 126 -6.72 18.14 -2.92
N ARG A 127 -5.58 18.53 -2.35
CA ARG A 127 -5.44 19.69 -1.45
C ARG A 127 -5.79 21.03 -2.11
N ARG A 128 -5.81 21.10 -3.45
CA ARG A 128 -6.25 22.29 -4.18
C ARG A 128 -7.77 22.48 -4.16
N ASN A 129 -8.54 21.45 -3.84
CA ASN A 129 -9.98 21.60 -3.67
C ASN A 129 -10.26 22.19 -2.27
N PRO A 130 -10.70 23.46 -2.18
CA PRO A 130 -10.96 24.10 -0.88
C PRO A 130 -12.16 23.51 -0.14
N ASN A 131 -12.98 22.71 -0.82
CA ASN A 131 -14.15 22.04 -0.26
C ASN A 131 -13.87 20.57 0.09
N ALA A 132 -12.64 20.09 -0.09
CA ALA A 132 -12.27 18.74 0.29
C ALA A 132 -12.23 18.62 1.82
N ILE A 133 -12.86 17.57 2.33
CA ILE A 133 -12.83 17.16 3.73
C ILE A 133 -11.47 16.50 3.97
N SER A 134 -10.71 17.03 4.92
CA SER A 134 -9.40 16.47 5.30
C SER A 134 -9.48 15.45 6.44
N SER A 135 -10.62 15.34 7.12
CA SER A 135 -10.81 14.42 8.24
C SER A 135 -12.27 13.99 8.39
N VAL A 136 -12.51 12.72 8.66
CA VAL A 136 -13.81 12.15 9.01
C VAL A 136 -13.69 11.49 10.38
N GLN A 137 -14.66 11.73 11.26
CA GLN A 137 -14.73 11.01 12.52
C GLN A 137 -15.34 9.63 12.26
N VAL A 138 -14.48 8.63 12.06
CA VAL A 138 -14.89 7.25 11.94
C VAL A 138 -14.85 6.61 13.31
N GLN A 139 -16.02 6.29 13.88
CA GLN A 139 -16.07 5.43 15.05
C GLN A 139 -15.70 4.01 14.62
N ALA A 140 -14.66 3.44 15.23
CA ALA A 140 -14.18 2.11 14.91
C ALA A 140 -15.30 1.06 15.12
N GLU A 141 -15.47 0.21 14.10
CA GLU A 141 -16.53 -0.79 13.81
C GLU A 141 -17.06 -1.65 14.99
N PRO A 142 -18.28 -2.23 14.83
CA PRO A 142 -18.29 -3.66 14.43
C PRO A 142 -18.87 -4.02 13.06
N GLU A 143 -19.99 -3.45 12.59
CA GLU A 143 -20.54 -3.74 11.24
C GLU A 143 -21.37 -2.54 10.77
N CYS A 144 -20.78 -1.61 10.00
CA CYS A 144 -21.42 -0.41 9.39
C CYS A 144 -22.62 0.17 10.18
N GLY A 145 -22.44 0.43 11.48
CA GLY A 145 -23.50 0.85 12.39
C GLY A 145 -23.81 2.34 12.28
N GLN A 146 -24.92 2.66 11.62
CA GLN A 146 -25.81 3.86 11.58
C GLN A 146 -25.33 5.31 11.86
N ASP A 147 -24.13 5.58 12.36
CA ASP A 147 -23.74 6.92 12.82
C ASP A 147 -22.78 7.67 11.87
N TYR A 148 -22.58 7.18 10.64
CA TYR A 148 -21.86 7.95 9.64
C TYR A 148 -22.73 9.08 9.10
N ASP A 149 -22.39 10.31 9.46
CA ASP A 149 -22.94 11.49 8.81
C ASP A 149 -22.21 11.76 7.48
N GLY A 150 -22.72 11.14 6.41
CA GLY A 150 -22.25 11.34 5.05
C GLY A 150 -22.56 12.72 4.47
N SER A 151 -23.33 13.57 5.15
CA SER A 151 -23.82 14.84 4.57
C SER A 151 -22.70 15.81 4.19
N SER A 152 -21.54 15.73 4.84
CA SER A 152 -20.36 16.50 4.48
C SER A 152 -19.86 16.19 3.06
N PHE A 153 -20.09 14.97 2.56
CA PHE A 153 -19.74 14.57 1.20
C PHE A 153 -20.78 14.99 0.14
N ALA A 154 -21.89 15.63 0.52
CA ALA A 154 -22.94 15.98 -0.43
C ALA A 154 -22.41 16.87 -1.57
N GLY A 155 -22.65 16.43 -2.81
CA GLY A 155 -22.21 17.10 -4.04
C GLY A 155 -20.73 16.91 -4.39
N GLN A 156 -20.00 16.08 -3.65
CA GLN A 156 -18.62 15.74 -3.97
C GLN A 156 -18.57 14.66 -5.05
N ARG A 157 -17.45 14.59 -5.77
CA ARG A 157 -17.21 13.60 -6.83
C ARG A 157 -16.28 12.52 -6.33
N VAL A 158 -16.69 11.26 -6.44
CA VAL A 158 -15.92 10.10 -5.97
C VAL A 158 -15.53 9.24 -7.17
N GLY A 159 -14.24 8.96 -7.32
CA GLY A 159 -13.75 8.00 -8.30
C GLY A 159 -13.67 6.60 -7.72
N LEU A 160 -14.10 5.59 -8.46
CA LEU A 160 -14.01 4.19 -8.09
C LEU A 160 -13.50 3.33 -9.25
N ILE A 161 -12.88 2.20 -8.93
CA ILE A 161 -12.62 1.11 -9.86
C ILE A 161 -13.65 0.01 -9.60
N LYS A 162 -14.30 -0.47 -10.65
CA LYS A 162 -15.39 -1.45 -10.54
C LYS A 162 -14.88 -2.79 -9.98
N GLY A 163 -15.59 -3.34 -9.00
CA GLY A 163 -15.25 -4.63 -8.38
C GLY A 163 -14.06 -4.63 -7.42
N PHE A 164 -13.50 -3.46 -7.11
CA PHE A 164 -12.47 -3.30 -6.08
C PHE A 164 -13.08 -3.25 -4.68
N LEU A 165 -12.29 -3.66 -3.69
CA LEU A 165 -12.67 -3.59 -2.28
C LEU A 165 -11.66 -2.69 -1.56
N TYR A 166 -12.14 -1.76 -0.73
CA TYR A 166 -11.28 -0.73 -0.12
C TYR A 166 -11.16 -0.86 1.41
N GLY A 167 -11.66 -1.95 1.99
CA GLY A 167 -11.65 -2.17 3.44
C GLY A 167 -12.95 -1.80 4.14
N PRO A 168 -13.18 -2.30 5.38
CA PRO A 168 -14.45 -2.14 6.08
C PRO A 168 -14.84 -0.65 6.24
N ASN A 169 -13.97 0.16 6.86
CA ASN A 169 -14.23 1.58 7.09
C ASN A 169 -14.56 2.36 5.82
N ILE A 170 -13.78 2.18 4.74
CA ILE A 170 -14.05 2.87 3.47
C ILE A 170 -15.32 2.32 2.83
N ASN A 171 -15.53 1.00 2.83
CA ASN A 171 -16.76 0.41 2.27
C ASN A 171 -18.01 0.88 3.04
N CYS A 172 -17.94 1.08 4.37
CA CYS A 172 -19.04 1.68 5.13
C CYS A 172 -19.25 3.15 4.76
N LEU A 173 -18.19 3.94 4.63
CA LEU A 173 -18.30 5.32 4.17
C LEU A 173 -18.96 5.37 2.77
N LEU A 174 -18.50 4.53 1.85
CA LEU A 174 -19.06 4.42 0.50
C LEU A 174 -20.52 3.97 0.55
N SER A 175 -20.89 3.03 1.43
CA SER A 175 -22.28 2.57 1.53
C SER A 175 -23.25 3.64 2.02
N VAL A 176 -22.75 4.58 2.82
CA VAL A 176 -23.50 5.73 3.35
C VAL A 176 -23.64 6.84 2.31
N ILE A 177 -22.55 7.19 1.60
CA ILE A 177 -22.57 8.34 0.67
C ILE A 177 -23.04 7.95 -0.73
N ILE A 178 -22.79 6.71 -1.16
CA ILE A 178 -23.16 6.19 -2.48
C ILE A 178 -24.46 5.40 -2.40
N GLY A 179 -24.53 4.43 -1.50
CA GLY A 179 -25.62 3.45 -1.38
C GLY A 179 -25.09 2.02 -1.19
N PRO A 180 -25.98 1.02 -0.96
CA PRO A 180 -25.58 -0.33 -0.58
C PRO A 180 -24.78 -1.08 -1.65
N ASP A 181 -24.89 -0.67 -2.92
CA ASP A 181 -24.13 -1.20 -4.05
C ASP A 181 -23.35 -0.07 -4.74
N PRO A 182 -22.08 0.17 -4.36
CA PRO A 182 -21.25 1.22 -4.95
C PRO A 182 -20.97 1.04 -6.45
N ASP A 183 -21.10 -0.18 -6.98
CA ASP A 183 -20.89 -0.47 -8.40
C ASP A 183 -22.13 -0.11 -9.26
N ASN A 184 -23.28 0.08 -8.62
CA ASN A 184 -24.55 0.48 -9.23
C ASN A 184 -25.25 1.55 -8.37
N PRO A 185 -24.69 2.79 -8.31
CA PRO A 185 -25.22 3.85 -7.47
C PRO A 185 -26.66 4.21 -7.85
N PRO A 186 -27.56 4.42 -6.86
CA PRO A 186 -28.92 4.87 -7.13
C PRO A 186 -28.94 6.33 -7.61
N GLU A 187 -30.01 6.73 -8.30
CA GLU A 187 -30.16 8.11 -8.83
C GLU A 187 -30.17 9.20 -7.74
N ASP A 188 -30.48 8.83 -6.49
CA ASP A 188 -30.55 9.73 -5.32
C ASP A 188 -29.28 9.68 -4.44
N SER A 189 -28.17 9.14 -4.96
CA SER A 189 -26.86 9.23 -4.32
C SER A 189 -26.52 10.69 -4.00
N ILE A 190 -25.92 10.93 -2.82
CA ILE A 190 -25.53 12.29 -2.40
C ILE A 190 -24.19 12.73 -3.00
N VAL A 191 -23.48 11.82 -3.69
CA VAL A 191 -22.22 12.09 -4.38
C VAL A 191 -22.33 11.76 -5.88
N ASP A 192 -21.47 12.37 -6.68
CA ASP A 192 -21.30 12.03 -8.09
C ASP A 192 -20.23 10.95 -8.25
N VAL A 193 -20.61 9.74 -8.69
CA VAL A 193 -19.68 8.62 -8.84
C VAL A 193 -19.14 8.53 -10.28
N SER A 194 -17.82 8.40 -10.42
CA SER A 194 -17.14 8.14 -11.69
C SER A 194 -16.37 6.82 -11.63
N PHE A 195 -16.55 5.96 -12.63
CA PHE A 195 -15.83 4.68 -12.72
C PHE A 195 -14.62 4.78 -13.64
N PHE A 196 -13.52 4.19 -13.20
CA PHE A 196 -12.24 4.16 -13.93
C PHE A 196 -11.81 2.72 -14.21
N GLN A 197 -10.98 2.54 -15.24
CA GLN A 197 -10.43 1.24 -15.62
C GLN A 197 -9.16 0.89 -14.83
N SER A 198 -8.46 1.89 -14.30
CA SER A 198 -7.19 1.70 -13.60
C SER A 198 -7.00 2.72 -12.47
N GLU A 199 -6.13 2.38 -11.52
CA GLU A 199 -5.69 3.29 -10.44
C GLU A 199 -4.99 4.54 -11.01
N VAL A 200 -4.26 4.40 -12.12
CA VAL A 200 -3.57 5.51 -12.79
C VAL A 200 -4.56 6.52 -13.35
N ASP A 201 -5.62 6.06 -14.03
CA ASP A 201 -6.65 6.94 -14.61
C ASP A 201 -7.43 7.69 -13.52
N ALA A 202 -7.80 6.99 -12.44
CA ALA A 202 -8.49 7.58 -11.30
C ALA A 202 -7.60 8.60 -10.57
N LEU A 203 -6.32 8.31 -10.39
CA LEU A 203 -5.37 9.25 -9.78
C LEU A 203 -5.11 10.48 -10.67
N ASP A 204 -5.00 10.34 -12.00
CA ASP A 204 -4.92 11.48 -12.93
C ASP A 204 -6.17 12.36 -12.83
N ALA A 205 -7.36 11.74 -12.76
CA ALA A 205 -8.62 12.45 -12.56
C ALA A 205 -8.65 13.22 -11.23
N LEU A 206 -8.16 12.64 -10.14
CA LEU A 206 -8.03 13.32 -8.84
C LEU A 206 -7.08 14.52 -8.91
N ILE A 207 -5.91 14.35 -9.52
CA ILE A 207 -4.89 15.40 -9.68
C ILE A 207 -5.41 16.56 -10.52
N ARG A 208 -6.22 16.27 -11.56
CA ARG A 208 -6.85 17.27 -12.42
C ARG A 208 -8.11 17.89 -11.82
N GLY A 209 -8.54 17.44 -10.65
CA GLY A 209 -9.76 17.90 -10.00
C GLY A 209 -11.02 17.53 -10.79
N GLN A 210 -11.02 16.40 -11.50
CA GLN A 210 -12.21 15.81 -12.13
C GLN A 210 -13.04 15.00 -11.14
N ILE A 211 -12.39 14.44 -10.12
CA ILE A 211 -12.99 13.86 -8.92
C ILE A 211 -12.37 14.54 -7.70
N ASP A 212 -13.05 14.44 -6.55
CA ASP A 212 -12.65 15.04 -5.28
C ASP A 212 -12.00 14.01 -4.35
N TYR A 213 -12.45 12.74 -4.44
CA TYR A 213 -11.91 11.65 -3.63
C TYR A 213 -11.67 10.38 -4.44
N PHE A 214 -10.66 9.62 -4.03
CA PHE A 214 -10.36 8.30 -4.60
C PHE A 214 -9.81 7.35 -3.53
N PRO A 215 -10.50 6.25 -3.19
CA PRO A 215 -9.98 5.27 -2.25
C PRO A 215 -8.94 4.35 -2.91
N MET A 216 -7.82 4.10 -2.22
CA MET A 216 -6.77 3.18 -2.67
C MET A 216 -5.89 2.76 -1.48
N ALA A 217 -5.13 1.67 -1.66
CA ALA A 217 -4.02 1.33 -0.77
C ALA A 217 -3.01 2.47 -0.71
N GLN A 218 -2.66 2.92 0.51
CA GLN A 218 -1.87 4.13 0.71
C GLN A 218 -0.46 4.02 0.10
N PRO A 219 0.32 2.96 0.33
CA PRO A 219 1.60 2.80 -0.36
C PRO A 219 1.48 2.67 -1.87
N ALA A 220 0.40 2.09 -2.40
CA ALA A 220 0.20 2.03 -3.85
C ALA A 220 -0.02 3.41 -4.45
N GLY A 221 -0.90 4.21 -3.84
CA GLY A 221 -1.11 5.61 -4.22
C GLY A 221 0.17 6.42 -4.12
N ASN A 222 0.95 6.25 -3.04
CA ASN A 222 2.23 6.93 -2.87
C ASN A 222 3.27 6.50 -3.91
N ALA A 223 3.34 5.22 -4.27
CA ALA A 223 4.25 4.73 -5.30
C ALA A 223 3.91 5.32 -6.67
N LEU A 224 2.63 5.35 -7.05
CA LEU A 224 2.16 5.99 -8.29
C LEU A 224 2.43 7.49 -8.31
N LEU A 225 2.21 8.19 -7.19
CA LEU A 225 2.52 9.62 -7.09
C LEU A 225 4.01 9.88 -7.25
N GLU A 226 4.87 9.05 -6.68
CA GLU A 226 6.33 9.19 -6.79
C GLU A 226 6.83 8.90 -8.21
N SER A 227 6.30 7.87 -8.87
CA SER A 227 6.77 7.46 -10.20
C SER A 227 6.24 8.35 -11.32
N ASP A 228 4.94 8.64 -11.31
CA ASP A 228 4.23 9.21 -12.46
C ASP A 228 3.92 10.70 -12.27
N TYR A 229 3.86 11.16 -11.01
CA TYR A 229 3.46 12.53 -10.66
C TYR A 229 4.37 13.20 -9.61
N PRO A 230 5.71 13.09 -9.70
CA PRO A 230 6.62 13.54 -8.63
C PRO A 230 6.44 15.02 -8.28
N ASP A 231 6.23 15.90 -9.27
CA ASP A 231 6.03 17.34 -9.07
C ASP A 231 4.64 17.71 -8.53
N ARG A 232 3.71 16.75 -8.44
CA ARG A 232 2.32 16.95 -8.01
C ARG A 232 1.95 16.12 -6.81
N ARG A 233 2.86 15.30 -6.29
CA ARG A 233 2.66 14.45 -5.12
C ARG A 233 2.07 15.22 -3.94
N GLU A 234 2.64 16.38 -3.63
CA GLU A 234 2.21 17.21 -2.49
C GLU A 234 0.81 17.82 -2.66
N LEU A 235 0.23 17.77 -3.87
CA LEU A 235 -1.16 18.17 -4.08
C LEU A 235 -2.14 17.14 -3.55
N ILE A 236 -1.69 15.92 -3.25
CA ILE A 236 -2.56 14.83 -2.84
C ILE A 236 -2.38 14.59 -1.34
N GLY A 237 -3.49 14.63 -0.61
CA GLY A 237 -3.58 14.30 0.81
C GLY A 237 -4.42 13.05 1.03
N THR A 238 -4.44 12.58 2.27
CA THR A 238 -5.33 11.51 2.72
C THR A 238 -6.34 12.08 3.71
N VAL A 239 -7.59 11.62 3.66
CA VAL A 239 -8.62 12.01 4.61
C VAL A 239 -8.39 11.25 5.92
N GLU A 240 -8.08 11.97 7.01
CA GLU A 240 -7.89 11.37 8.33
C GLU A 240 -9.14 10.62 8.79
N GLY A 241 -8.96 9.50 9.49
CA GLY A 241 -10.04 8.63 9.95
C GLY A 241 -10.54 7.62 8.91
N THR A 242 -10.15 7.75 7.64
CA THR A 242 -10.56 6.79 6.59
C THR A 242 -9.63 5.57 6.48
N GLN A 243 -8.61 5.46 7.34
CA GLN A 243 -7.68 4.34 7.31
C GLN A 243 -8.44 3.02 7.50
N SER A 244 -8.20 2.07 6.60
CA SER A 244 -8.86 0.78 6.61
C SER A 244 -7.85 -0.33 6.32
N ARG A 245 -7.54 -1.13 7.34
CA ARG A 245 -6.62 -2.27 7.21
C ARG A 245 -7.37 -3.48 6.67
N ARG A 246 -6.78 -4.16 5.69
CA ARG A 246 -7.28 -5.42 5.15
C ARG A 246 -6.12 -6.35 4.86
N SER A 247 -6.29 -7.61 5.21
CA SER A 247 -5.41 -8.68 4.76
C SER A 247 -5.63 -9.00 3.29
N VAL A 248 -4.54 -9.31 2.59
CA VAL A 248 -4.56 -9.95 1.28
C VAL A 248 -4.11 -11.41 1.39
N HIS A 249 -4.52 -12.21 0.42
CA HIS A 249 -4.41 -13.66 0.44
C HIS A 249 -3.99 -14.20 -0.93
N VAL A 250 -3.51 -15.45 -0.94
CA VAL A 250 -3.45 -16.30 -2.13
C VAL A 250 -4.79 -17.00 -2.28
N ILE A 251 -5.28 -17.12 -3.52
CA ILE A 251 -6.48 -17.89 -3.85
C ILE A 251 -6.15 -19.12 -4.69
N ALA A 252 -6.95 -20.16 -4.53
CA ALA A 252 -6.87 -21.41 -5.31
C ALA A 252 -8.27 -21.90 -5.75
N PRO A 253 -8.36 -22.76 -6.78
CA PRO A 253 -9.62 -23.35 -7.19
C PRO A 253 -10.22 -24.23 -6.07
N ARG A 254 -11.55 -24.32 -5.98
CA ARG A 254 -12.25 -25.22 -5.02
C ARG A 254 -12.22 -26.69 -5.44
N THR A 255 -11.01 -27.24 -5.55
CA THR A 255 -10.75 -28.65 -5.86
C THR A 255 -9.92 -29.30 -4.76
N THR A 256 -9.84 -30.63 -4.73
CA THR A 256 -8.97 -31.34 -3.78
C THR A 256 -7.51 -30.87 -3.89
N LYS A 257 -7.00 -30.74 -5.11
CA LYS A 257 -5.62 -30.29 -5.34
C LYS A 257 -5.44 -28.80 -4.98
N GLY A 258 -6.46 -27.96 -5.20
CA GLY A 258 -6.45 -26.57 -4.72
C GLY A 258 -6.38 -26.47 -3.20
N GLN A 259 -7.11 -27.34 -2.48
CA GLN A 259 -7.05 -27.41 -1.02
C GLN A 259 -5.67 -27.87 -0.55
N GLU A 260 -5.10 -28.92 -1.15
CA GLU A 260 -3.74 -29.39 -0.84
C GLU A 260 -2.69 -28.26 -1.01
N MET A 261 -2.83 -27.43 -2.06
CA MET A 261 -1.94 -26.28 -2.27
C MET A 261 -2.10 -25.20 -1.18
N ILE A 262 -3.34 -24.88 -0.79
CA ILE A 262 -3.60 -23.90 0.28
C ILE A 262 -3.09 -24.41 1.63
N ASP A 263 -3.27 -25.70 1.92
CA ASP A 263 -2.80 -26.32 3.15
C ASP A 263 -1.27 -26.28 3.23
N ALA A 264 -0.58 -26.67 2.15
CA ALA A 264 0.88 -26.60 2.06
C ALA A 264 1.42 -25.17 2.18
N PHE A 265 0.74 -24.19 1.56
CA PHE A 265 1.08 -22.78 1.68
C PHE A 265 0.93 -22.29 3.13
N ASN A 266 -0.20 -22.60 3.77
CA ASN A 266 -0.49 -22.18 5.13
C ASN A 266 0.48 -22.80 6.15
N GLU A 267 0.77 -24.09 6.03
CA GLU A 267 1.76 -24.78 6.88
C GLU A 267 3.14 -24.12 6.78
N SER A 268 3.54 -23.75 5.56
CA SER A 268 4.81 -23.10 5.29
C SER A 268 4.86 -21.66 5.80
N LEU A 269 3.77 -20.91 5.63
CA LEU A 269 3.64 -19.57 6.20
C LEU A 269 3.76 -19.60 7.72
N CYS A 270 3.07 -20.54 8.39
CA CYS A 270 3.12 -20.70 9.84
C CYS A 270 4.50 -21.15 10.34
N SER A 271 5.22 -21.93 9.54
CA SER A 271 6.61 -22.31 9.85
C SER A 271 7.57 -21.11 9.76
N LEU A 272 7.39 -20.26 8.75
CA LEU A 272 8.23 -19.08 8.51
C LEU A 272 8.01 -17.95 9.51
N SER A 273 6.80 -17.81 10.05
CA SER A 273 6.50 -16.79 11.07
C SER A 273 7.16 -17.07 12.43
N GLY A 274 7.74 -18.26 12.64
CA GLY A 274 8.39 -18.64 13.90
C GLY A 274 7.42 -18.73 15.08
N SER A 275 6.11 -18.73 14.81
CA SER A 275 5.08 -18.76 15.83
C SER A 275 4.75 -20.20 16.22
N GLU A 276 5.50 -20.77 17.18
CA GLU A 276 5.19 -22.07 17.79
C GLU A 276 3.76 -22.11 18.40
N ALA A 277 3.15 -20.95 18.64
CA ALA A 277 1.83 -20.80 19.25
C ALA A 277 0.63 -21.04 18.31
N ILE A 278 0.84 -21.33 17.02
CA ILE A 278 -0.25 -21.37 16.01
C ILE A 278 -0.40 -22.74 15.34
N SER A 279 0.22 -23.81 15.87
CA SER A 279 0.11 -25.14 15.26
C SER A 279 -1.30 -25.75 15.33
N GLU A 280 -2.16 -25.31 16.26
CA GLU A 280 -3.56 -25.76 16.34
C GLU A 280 -4.56 -24.82 15.63
N ASP A 281 -4.19 -23.55 15.35
CA ASP A 281 -5.13 -22.52 14.88
C ASP A 281 -4.83 -21.97 13.47
N CYS A 282 -3.75 -22.41 12.81
CA CYS A 282 -3.55 -22.10 11.38
C CYS A 282 -4.67 -22.70 10.49
N GLY A 283 -5.37 -23.74 10.97
CA GLY A 283 -6.38 -24.49 10.23
C GLY A 283 -7.81 -23.90 10.24
N GLU A 284 -8.43 -23.62 11.38
CA GLU A 284 -9.91 -23.66 11.41
C GLU A 284 -10.67 -22.57 12.18
N SER A 285 -10.09 -21.74 13.05
CA SER A 285 -10.90 -20.72 13.72
C SER A 285 -11.01 -19.42 12.90
N GLN A 286 -12.18 -19.18 12.31
CA GLN A 286 -12.54 -17.92 11.63
C GLN A 286 -12.49 -16.70 12.56
N ALA A 287 -12.46 -16.88 13.88
CA ALA A 287 -12.65 -15.82 14.87
C ALA A 287 -11.35 -15.24 15.47
N SER A 288 -10.17 -15.86 15.27
CA SER A 288 -8.88 -15.33 15.77
C SER A 288 -8.03 -14.64 14.68
N ARG A 289 -8.49 -14.65 13.42
CA ARG A 289 -7.72 -14.27 12.22
C ARG A 289 -7.47 -12.77 12.03
N ASP A 290 -8.17 -11.89 12.74
CA ASP A 290 -7.91 -10.44 12.69
C ASP A 290 -6.69 -10.00 13.52
N SER A 291 -6.03 -10.95 14.22
CA SER A 291 -4.76 -10.71 14.95
C SER A 291 -3.52 -11.16 14.17
N ALA A 292 -3.68 -11.47 12.87
CA ALA A 292 -2.59 -11.93 11.98
C ALA A 292 -1.49 -10.89 11.74
N SER A 293 -1.62 -9.66 12.26
CA SER A 293 -0.62 -8.59 12.19
C SER A 293 0.75 -9.00 12.74
N ASP A 294 0.80 -9.95 13.69
CA ASP A 294 2.06 -10.42 14.30
C ASP A 294 2.79 -11.50 13.48
N ILE A 295 2.10 -12.13 12.52
CA ILE A 295 2.62 -13.21 11.66
C ILE A 295 3.29 -12.63 10.39
N LEU A 296 3.05 -11.35 10.09
CA LEU A 296 3.47 -10.72 8.85
C LEU A 296 4.98 -10.49 8.83
N LEU A 297 5.65 -11.15 7.88
CA LEU A 297 7.10 -11.03 7.65
C LEU A 297 7.56 -9.57 7.44
N MET A 298 6.66 -8.70 6.97
CA MET A 298 6.84 -7.25 6.86
C MET A 298 5.46 -6.58 6.98
N THR A 299 5.35 -5.46 7.69
CA THR A 299 4.10 -4.68 7.80
C THR A 299 4.13 -3.45 6.90
N ASP A 300 2.94 -2.95 6.55
CA ASP A 300 2.71 -1.73 5.77
C ASP A 300 3.43 -0.50 6.36
N GLU A 301 3.63 -0.48 7.68
CA GLU A 301 4.31 0.61 8.40
C GLU A 301 5.77 0.82 7.94
N ALA A 302 6.46 -0.25 7.54
CA ALA A 302 7.81 -0.15 6.98
C ALA A 302 7.81 0.50 5.58
N LEU A 303 6.75 0.32 4.79
CA LEU A 303 6.59 1.00 3.50
C LEU A 303 6.18 2.45 3.71
N THR A 304 5.22 2.72 4.58
CA THR A 304 4.75 4.08 4.87
C THR A 304 5.87 4.97 5.42
N THR A 305 6.77 4.41 6.23
CA THR A 305 7.96 5.13 6.70
C THR A 305 9.03 5.33 5.63
N THR A 306 9.17 4.40 4.68
CA THR A 306 10.09 4.55 3.53
C THR A 306 9.59 5.57 2.51
N PHE A 307 8.26 5.69 2.36
CA PHE A 307 7.61 6.72 1.55
C PHE A 307 7.27 7.99 2.33
N ALA A 308 7.64 8.10 3.62
CA ALA A 308 7.43 9.33 4.38
C ALA A 308 8.07 10.51 3.61
N GLN A 309 7.21 11.47 3.27
CA GLN A 309 7.40 12.48 2.23
C GLN A 309 8.79 13.12 2.23
N ARG A 310 9.36 13.27 1.02
CA ARG A 310 10.25 14.41 0.75
C ARG A 310 9.37 15.64 0.52
N GLU A 311 8.77 16.12 1.59
CA GLU A 311 8.28 17.50 1.60
C GLU A 311 9.46 18.42 1.24
N ASP A 312 9.21 19.55 0.59
CA ASP A 312 10.16 20.67 0.54
C ASP A 312 10.33 21.19 1.98
N ILE A 313 11.06 20.42 2.78
CA ILE A 313 11.34 20.75 4.16
C ILE A 313 12.42 21.80 4.11
N ALA A 314 12.01 23.01 4.44
CA ALA A 314 12.93 24.09 4.64
C ALA A 314 13.40 24.12 6.09
N GLU A 315 14.66 24.46 6.25
CA GLU A 315 15.18 25.05 7.46
C GLU A 315 15.05 26.56 7.35
N ILE A 316 14.51 27.16 8.39
CA ILE A 316 14.33 28.60 8.52
C ILE A 316 15.60 29.19 9.10
N VAL A 317 16.33 29.95 8.28
CA VAL A 317 17.68 30.45 8.58
C VAL A 317 17.73 31.99 8.58
N PRO A 318 18.53 32.61 9.47
CA PRO A 318 18.79 34.03 9.39
C PRO A 318 19.63 34.35 8.15
N VAL A 319 19.50 35.57 7.65
CA VAL A 319 20.33 36.09 6.55
C VAL A 319 21.01 37.36 7.01
N ASP A 320 22.21 37.63 6.50
CA ASP A 320 22.95 38.85 6.81
C ASP A 320 22.08 40.10 6.61
N GLY A 321 22.00 40.94 7.66
CA GLY A 321 21.15 42.12 7.70
C GLY A 321 19.71 41.88 8.19
N TYR A 322 19.29 40.62 8.34
CA TYR A 322 17.95 40.21 8.80
C TYR A 322 18.02 39.04 9.81
N PRO A 323 18.49 39.30 11.05
CA PRO A 323 18.69 38.25 12.05
C PRO A 323 17.39 37.76 12.72
N ILE A 324 16.30 38.54 12.62
CA ILE A 324 15.00 38.18 13.19
C ILE A 324 14.12 37.66 12.07
N ILE A 325 13.67 36.42 12.22
CA ILE A 325 12.79 35.77 11.26
C ILE A 325 11.36 35.96 11.72
N ILE A 326 10.52 36.54 10.86
CA ILE A 326 9.13 36.85 11.18
C ILE A 326 8.24 36.07 10.21
N GLY A 327 7.40 35.19 10.76
CA GLY A 327 6.26 34.63 10.05
C GLY A 327 5.02 35.46 10.30
N ILE A 328 4.19 35.67 9.27
CA ILE A 328 2.94 36.41 9.37
C ILE A 328 1.75 35.55 8.93
N THR A 329 0.60 35.68 9.57
CA THR A 329 -0.56 34.81 9.26
C THR A 329 -1.30 35.18 7.97
N CYS A 330 -1.08 36.38 7.44
CA CYS A 330 -1.67 36.84 6.19
C CYS A 330 -0.80 37.92 5.52
N LEU A 331 -1.00 38.13 4.23
CA LEU A 331 -0.25 39.12 3.45
C LEU A 331 -0.81 40.55 3.64
N PRO A 332 0.05 41.58 3.79
CA PRO A 332 -0.38 42.97 4.02
C PRO A 332 -1.24 43.56 2.89
N GLU A 333 -1.18 42.99 1.69
CA GLU A 333 -1.93 43.45 0.52
C GLU A 333 -3.43 43.13 0.62
N THR A 334 -3.82 42.26 1.55
CA THR A 334 -5.23 42.00 1.86
C THR A 334 -5.75 43.07 2.83
N ALA A 335 -6.77 43.81 2.42
CA ALA A 335 -7.24 45.04 3.09
C ALA A 335 -7.64 44.87 4.58
N ASP A 336 -7.88 43.65 5.03
CA ASP A 336 -8.28 43.30 6.40
C ASP A 336 -7.19 42.56 7.20
N CYS A 337 -5.97 42.45 6.69
CA CYS A 337 -4.89 41.74 7.37
C CYS A 337 -4.15 42.64 8.37
N THR A 338 -4.53 42.55 9.65
CA THR A 338 -3.70 43.06 10.75
C THR A 338 -2.58 42.10 11.14
N GLY A 339 -2.60 40.87 10.60
CA GLY A 339 -1.54 39.85 10.59
C GLY A 339 -0.77 39.70 11.90
N GLU A 340 -1.10 38.68 12.68
CA GLU A 340 -0.27 38.29 13.82
C GLU A 340 1.15 37.96 13.33
N ARG A 341 2.15 38.44 14.06
CA ARG A 341 3.56 38.27 13.74
C ARG A 341 4.21 37.36 14.76
N PHE A 342 4.89 36.34 14.28
CA PHE A 342 5.56 35.35 15.10
C PHE A 342 7.06 35.41 14.85
N ALA A 343 7.84 35.55 15.91
CA ALA A 343 9.29 35.42 15.83
C ALA A 343 9.66 33.94 15.75
N LEU A 344 10.40 33.56 14.72
CA LEU A 344 10.87 32.20 14.51
C LEU A 344 12.36 32.12 14.89
N SER A 345 12.73 31.08 15.62
CA SER A 345 14.12 30.78 15.95
C SER A 345 14.86 30.19 14.74
N GLU A 346 16.17 30.39 14.68
CA GLU A 346 17.04 29.68 13.75
C GLU A 346 16.91 28.15 13.95
N GLY A 347 16.93 27.39 12.86
CA GLY A 347 16.78 25.93 12.88
C GLY A 347 15.32 25.46 13.00
N THR A 348 14.35 26.38 13.02
CA THR A 348 12.95 26.02 12.82
C THR A 348 12.79 25.33 11.46
N ARG A 349 12.12 24.20 11.42
CA ARG A 349 11.80 23.46 10.20
C ARG A 349 10.39 23.81 9.76
N ALA A 350 10.17 23.84 8.45
CA ALA A 350 8.86 24.13 7.88
C ALA A 350 8.64 23.34 6.59
N ILE A 351 7.38 23.03 6.30
CA ILE A 351 6.95 22.52 4.99
C ILE A 351 6.52 23.70 4.15
N ILE A 352 6.98 23.79 2.92
CA ILE A 352 6.52 24.82 2.00
C ILE A 352 5.18 24.39 1.41
N LEU A 353 4.13 25.16 1.70
CA LEU A 353 2.79 24.93 1.16
C LEU A 353 2.62 25.61 -0.21
N GLU A 354 3.19 26.80 -0.36
CA GLU A 354 3.05 27.62 -1.55
C GLU A 354 4.29 28.49 -1.72
N TRP A 355 5.00 28.32 -2.84
CA TRP A 355 6.08 29.21 -3.22
C TRP A 355 5.52 30.55 -3.73
N SER A 356 6.18 31.65 -3.42
CA SER A 356 5.84 32.94 -4.05
C SER A 356 5.96 32.85 -5.58
N ASP A 357 5.10 33.54 -6.33
CA ASP A 357 5.15 33.58 -7.80
C ASP A 357 6.55 33.91 -8.34
N THR A 358 7.29 34.79 -7.68
CA THR A 358 8.64 35.22 -8.12
C THR A 358 9.74 34.17 -7.92
N MET A 359 9.49 33.11 -7.15
CA MET A 359 10.37 31.92 -7.04
C MET A 359 10.08 30.89 -8.13
N MET A 360 8.83 30.82 -8.59
CA MET A 360 8.39 29.86 -9.61
C MET A 360 8.61 30.38 -11.04
N ASP A 361 8.48 31.69 -11.24
CA ASP A 361 8.60 32.31 -12.56
C ASP A 361 10.03 32.74 -12.89
N ALA A 362 10.49 32.35 -14.08
CA ALA A 362 11.75 32.83 -14.64
C ALA A 362 11.71 34.36 -14.84
N GLN A 363 12.43 35.09 -13.99
CA GLN A 363 12.53 36.55 -14.10
C GLN A 363 13.49 36.95 -15.24
N ARG A 364 13.01 37.75 -16.19
CA ARG A 364 13.81 38.28 -17.32
C ARG A 364 14.59 39.56 -16.99
N ASN A 365 14.43 40.08 -15.77
CA ASN A 365 15.05 41.32 -15.31
C ASN A 365 15.82 41.08 -14.00
N ASP A 366 16.76 41.97 -13.67
CA ASP A 366 17.61 41.90 -12.46
C ASP A 366 16.84 42.14 -11.14
N ARG A 367 15.56 41.76 -11.06
CA ARG A 367 14.73 41.89 -9.85
C ARG A 367 14.97 40.75 -8.86
N LEU A 368 16.20 40.25 -8.77
CA LEU A 368 16.61 39.23 -7.79
C LEU A 368 16.24 39.65 -6.36
N TYR A 369 16.35 40.95 -6.06
CA TYR A 369 15.96 41.51 -4.77
C TYR A 369 14.47 41.29 -4.44
N LYS A 370 13.58 41.33 -5.44
CA LYS A 370 12.16 41.08 -5.21
C LYS A 370 11.93 39.59 -4.89
N THR A 371 12.51 38.69 -5.68
CA THR A 371 12.39 37.24 -5.47
C THR A 371 12.80 36.82 -4.07
N VAL A 372 13.88 37.38 -3.51
CA VAL A 372 14.30 37.03 -2.13
C VAL A 372 13.47 37.70 -1.03
N MET A 373 12.80 38.82 -1.34
CA MET A 373 12.00 39.59 -0.38
C MET A 373 10.52 39.20 -0.34
N ASP A 374 10.02 38.60 -1.41
CA ASP A 374 8.68 38.03 -1.44
C ASP A 374 8.56 36.86 -0.45
N THR A 375 7.34 36.47 -0.14
CA THR A 375 7.04 35.48 0.90
C THR A 375 6.41 34.22 0.33
N SER A 376 6.84 33.08 0.82
CA SER A 376 6.21 31.79 0.59
C SER A 376 5.38 31.38 1.81
N ARG A 377 4.30 30.65 1.59
CA ARG A 377 3.45 30.10 2.64
C ARG A 377 4.03 28.77 3.10
N VAL A 378 4.16 28.60 4.41
CA VAL A 378 4.74 27.42 5.02
C VAL A 378 3.93 26.96 6.23
N VAL A 379 4.11 25.70 6.63
CA VAL A 379 3.67 25.16 7.93
C VAL A 379 4.87 24.89 8.81
N ILE A 380 4.87 25.40 10.04
CA ILE A 380 5.97 25.19 10.99
C ILE A 380 5.92 23.78 11.58
N LEU A 381 7.05 23.09 11.59
CA LEU A 381 7.17 21.70 12.06
C LEU A 381 7.64 21.57 13.52
N ASN A 382 8.36 22.57 14.05
CA ASN A 382 8.94 22.49 15.40
C ASN A 382 9.02 23.86 16.10
N GLY A 383 9.27 23.83 17.42
CA GLY A 383 9.39 25.02 18.26
C GLY A 383 8.03 25.56 18.76
N PRO A 384 8.01 26.76 19.38
CA PRO A 384 6.81 27.34 20.02
C PRO A 384 5.62 27.62 19.10
N HIS A 385 5.82 27.50 17.79
CA HIS A 385 4.85 27.86 16.75
C HIS A 385 4.54 26.68 15.81
N ALA A 386 4.90 25.46 16.20
CA ALA A 386 4.58 24.24 15.45
C ALA A 386 3.08 24.15 15.11
N GLY A 387 2.78 23.68 13.89
CA GLY A 387 1.43 23.56 13.34
C GLY A 387 0.83 24.86 12.79
N LYS A 388 1.51 26.02 12.93
CA LYS A 388 1.01 27.29 12.37
C LYS A 388 1.37 27.42 10.90
N GLU A 389 0.41 27.89 10.11
CA GLU A 389 0.63 28.37 8.76
C GLU A 389 1.09 29.83 8.79
N LEU A 390 2.21 30.11 8.14
CA LEU A 390 2.84 31.42 8.14
C LEU A 390 3.38 31.74 6.75
N TRP A 391 3.35 33.02 6.40
CA TRP A 391 4.08 33.57 5.27
C TRP A 391 5.47 34.00 5.75
N ILE A 392 6.51 33.45 5.15
CA ILE A 392 7.92 33.73 5.48
C ILE A 392 8.63 34.22 4.22
N LYS A 393 9.48 35.24 4.36
CA LYS A 393 10.28 35.73 3.24
C LYS A 393 11.20 34.64 2.71
N ASN A 394 11.30 34.54 1.39
CA ASN A 394 12.07 33.51 0.69
C ASN A 394 13.54 33.49 1.09
N MET A 395 14.12 34.65 1.40
CA MET A 395 15.50 34.72 1.88
C MET A 395 15.77 33.86 3.12
N HIS A 396 14.77 33.63 3.98
CA HIS A 396 14.92 32.82 5.19
C HIS A 396 14.69 31.32 4.96
N ILE A 397 14.35 30.90 3.74
CA ILE A 397 13.96 29.53 3.43
C ILE A 397 15.15 28.82 2.78
N LYS A 398 15.69 27.81 3.47
CA LYS A 398 16.76 26.95 2.96
C LYS A 398 16.26 25.52 2.82
N ILE A 399 16.17 25.01 1.60
CA ILE A 399 15.76 23.63 1.35
C ILE A 399 16.77 22.64 1.94
N VAL A 400 16.28 21.71 2.74
CA VAL A 400 17.04 20.61 3.30
C VAL A 400 16.80 19.39 2.41
N LYS A 401 17.86 18.89 1.77
CA LYS A 401 17.81 17.69 0.92
C LYS A 401 17.98 16.41 1.72
#